data_AF-A0A835QRZ6-F1
#
_entry.id   AF-A0A835QRZ6-F1
#
_cell.length_a   1.000
_cell.length_b   1.000
_cell.length_c   1.000
_cell.angle_alpha   90.00
_cell.angle_beta   90.00
_cell.angle_gamma   90.00
#
_symmetry.space_group_name_H-M   'P 1'
#
loop_
_entity.id
_entity.type
_entity.pdbx_description
1 polymer ?
#
loop_
_entity_poly.entity_id
_entity_poly.type
_entity_poly.pdbx_seq_one_letter_code
_entity_poly.pdbx_strand_id
1 'polypeptide(L)'
;MATRTTESFGFDFLSRRIGPIGPRHGRLPQRKGCPFVILERADCIASLWQRRTYDRLKLHLPKQFCQLPRLPFPAHYPKYPTRRQFIEYLESYAKHFDISPRFNQTVQSARYDETCGLWRVSAIAVCGERSHEVEYIGRWLVAASGENAEKVVPDIEGLSDFGGRVTHVCDYKSGHQYAGERVLVVGSGNSGMEVSLDLCHHNAHPSMVVRNSVHVLPREVCGKSTFELAVLLMKWLPLRLVDKIMLLLSWLVLGNIRKYGLRRPSIGPLELKNTNGRTPVLDIGALKKIKAGEINVVPGAKRFLPGRVELVDGRFLEIDSVIFATGYRSNVPSWLQGSDFFSKEGTPKQPFPNSWKGKSGLYAVGFTRRGLAGASFDAACIAKDIGKNGTEPSLNGPRFWERCGPSAQRTIEDDEAILTSGNFGIGWNICFRETLRGPKKVLIIVIIVNSRQGYGASNIITKEVISMRILAFVLPVGALIERKS
;
A
#
# COMPACT_ATOMS: atom_id res chain seq x y z
N MET A 1 14.72 2.47 42.61
CA MET A 1 14.31 1.09 42.95
C MET A 1 13.46 0.57 41.82
N ALA A 2 13.84 -0.56 41.23
CA ALA A 2 13.02 -1.29 40.27
C ALA A 2 11.67 -1.69 40.95
N THR A 3 10.62 -2.16 40.29
CA THR A 3 10.60 -3.25 39.32
C THR A 3 9.14 -3.53 38.93
N ARG A 4 8.95 -4.09 37.73
CA ARG A 4 7.82 -4.92 37.25
C ARG A 4 6.51 -4.13 37.02
N THR A 5 5.74 -4.36 35.95
CA THR A 5 5.13 -5.63 35.51
C THR A 5 4.61 -5.58 34.05
N THR A 6 4.29 -6.77 33.49
CA THR A 6 3.18 -7.13 32.55
C THR A 6 3.20 -6.65 31.09
N GLU A 7 3.07 -7.51 30.06
CA GLU A 7 2.03 -8.52 29.71
C GLU A 7 0.70 -7.96 29.15
N SER A 8 0.18 -8.67 28.15
CA SER A 8 -1.23 -8.78 27.69
C SER A 8 -2.03 -7.53 27.27
N PHE A 9 -2.89 -7.74 26.26
CA PHE A 9 -4.23 -7.14 26.02
C PHE A 9 -4.52 -5.63 26.24
N GLY A 10 -5.45 -5.11 25.42
CA GLY A 10 -6.13 -3.81 25.60
C GLY A 10 -6.52 -3.19 24.25
N PHE A 11 -7.69 -3.45 23.65
CA PHE A 11 -9.06 -2.93 23.95
C PHE A 11 -9.08 -1.37 23.99
N ASP A 12 -9.95 -0.57 23.36
CA ASP A 12 -11.31 -0.59 22.79
C ASP A 12 -11.31 0.31 21.52
N PHE A 13 -12.26 0.33 20.56
CA PHE A 13 -13.47 1.18 20.60
C PHE A 13 -14.55 0.79 19.57
N LEU A 14 -15.79 0.72 20.02
CA LEU A 14 -17.01 0.29 19.34
C LEU A 14 -17.14 0.63 17.84
N SER A 15 -17.48 -0.38 17.04
CA SER A 15 -18.24 -0.17 15.79
C SER A 15 -19.64 -0.72 16.00
N ARG A 16 -20.59 0.17 16.31
CA ARG A 16 -21.98 0.03 15.87
C ARG A 16 -22.21 1.19 14.90
N ARG A 17 -22.35 0.83 13.62
CA ARG A 17 -22.90 1.55 12.45
C ARG A 17 -23.27 3.01 12.66
N ILE A 18 -22.94 3.87 11.67
CA ILE A 18 -23.93 4.78 11.07
C ILE A 18 -23.67 4.94 9.56
N GLY A 19 -24.21 4.01 8.76
CA GLY A 19 -24.77 4.33 7.43
C GLY A 19 -26.23 4.80 7.60
N PRO A 20 -26.84 5.45 6.60
CA PRO A 20 -28.14 6.13 6.75
C PRO A 20 -29.27 5.12 7.00
N ILE A 21 -29.97 5.29 8.13
CA ILE A 21 -31.19 4.54 8.44
C ILE A 21 -32.34 5.22 7.71
N GLY A 22 -32.95 4.50 6.76
CA GLY A 22 -34.28 4.82 6.23
C GLY A 22 -35.35 4.80 7.34
N PRO A 23 -36.49 5.46 7.14
CA PRO A 23 -37.31 5.97 8.23
C PRO A 23 -38.16 4.85 8.86
N ARG A 24 -37.71 4.26 9.97
CA ARG A 24 -38.62 3.57 10.92
C ARG A 24 -38.15 3.77 12.37
N HIS A 25 -38.91 4.62 13.07
CA HIS A 25 -39.26 4.61 14.50
C HIS A 25 -38.24 4.09 15.53
N GLY A 26 -37.74 5.00 16.37
CA GLY A 26 -37.07 4.70 17.65
C GLY A 26 -35.81 5.55 17.89
N ARG A 27 -35.94 6.63 18.68
CA ARG A 27 -34.83 7.51 19.08
C ARG A 27 -33.79 6.75 19.91
N LEU A 28 -32.67 6.34 19.31
CA LEU A 28 -31.38 6.22 20.01
C LEU A 28 -30.52 7.46 19.70
N PRO A 29 -29.73 7.97 20.66
CA PRO A 29 -28.80 9.08 20.40
C PRO A 29 -27.78 8.71 19.31
N GLN A 30 -27.72 9.51 18.23
CA GLN A 30 -26.76 9.34 17.14
C GLN A 30 -25.32 9.55 17.65
N ARG A 31 -24.47 8.53 17.54
CA ARG A 31 -23.03 8.60 17.85
C ARG A 31 -22.31 9.40 16.76
N LYS A 32 -21.65 10.50 17.12
CA LYS A 32 -20.98 11.40 16.17
C LYS A 32 -19.63 10.79 15.77
N GLY A 33 -19.48 10.25 14.56
CA GLY A 33 -18.16 9.96 13.98
C GLY A 33 -17.58 11.20 13.30
N CYS A 34 -16.25 11.28 13.13
CA CYS A 34 -15.68 12.31 12.26
C CYS A 34 -15.95 11.93 10.79
N PRO A 35 -16.60 12.79 9.98
CA PRO A 35 -16.83 12.47 8.59
C PRO A 35 -15.49 12.38 7.85
N PHE A 36 -15.36 11.34 7.03
CA PHE A 36 -14.17 11.12 6.21
C PHE A 36 -14.57 10.76 4.78
N VAL A 37 -13.68 11.06 3.84
CA VAL A 37 -13.77 10.60 2.46
C VAL A 37 -12.49 9.83 2.12
N ILE A 38 -12.65 8.72 1.42
CA ILE A 38 -11.55 7.91 0.91
C ILE A 38 -11.54 8.04 -0.60
N LEU A 39 -10.44 8.54 -1.16
CA LEU A 39 -10.25 8.65 -2.60
C LEU A 39 -9.38 7.48 -3.06
N GLU A 40 -9.86 6.64 -3.97
CA GLU A 40 -9.11 5.55 -4.58
C GLU A 40 -9.12 5.71 -6.10
N ARG A 41 -7.93 5.63 -6.69
CA ARG A 41 -7.80 5.74 -8.15
C ARG A 41 -8.43 4.55 -8.86
N ALA A 42 -8.21 3.34 -8.37
CA ALA A 42 -8.74 2.16 -9.01
C ALA A 42 -10.26 2.09 -8.89
N ASP A 43 -10.86 1.18 -9.65
CA ASP A 43 -12.27 0.82 -9.62
C ASP A 43 -12.60 -0.28 -8.59
N CYS A 44 -11.61 -0.74 -7.81
CA CYS A 44 -11.76 -1.88 -6.92
C CYS A 44 -10.86 -1.78 -5.68
N ILE A 45 -11.28 -2.46 -4.61
CA ILE A 45 -10.49 -2.64 -3.39
C ILE A 45 -9.31 -3.55 -3.69
N ALA A 46 -8.16 -3.23 -3.10
CA ALA A 46 -6.95 -4.05 -3.24
C ALA A 46 -6.53 -4.27 -4.70
N SER A 47 -6.67 -3.23 -5.54
CA SER A 47 -6.37 -3.26 -6.97
C SER A 47 -4.99 -3.84 -7.33
N LEU A 48 -3.99 -3.68 -6.45
CA LEU A 48 -2.67 -4.29 -6.60
C LEU A 48 -2.72 -5.83 -6.63
N TRP A 49 -3.59 -6.48 -5.85
CA TRP A 49 -3.78 -7.93 -5.84
C TRP A 49 -4.68 -8.41 -6.95
N GLN A 50 -5.75 -7.67 -7.20
CA GLN A 50 -6.69 -8.03 -8.25
C GLN A 50 -6.00 -7.96 -9.62
N ARG A 51 -5.26 -6.87 -9.88
CA ARG A 51 -4.76 -6.51 -11.22
C ARG A 51 -3.25 -6.61 -11.38
N ARG A 52 -2.44 -6.34 -10.35
CA ARG A 52 -0.97 -6.16 -10.48
C ARG A 52 -0.12 -7.22 -9.77
N THR A 53 -0.68 -8.43 -9.71
CA THR A 53 -0.11 -9.59 -9.05
C THR A 53 -0.32 -10.83 -9.93
N TYR A 54 0.64 -11.75 -9.89
CA TYR A 54 0.64 -13.02 -10.62
C TYR A 54 -0.20 -14.10 -9.93
N ASP A 55 -0.60 -15.10 -10.69
CA ASP A 55 -1.71 -15.97 -10.30
C ASP A 55 -1.38 -16.95 -9.18
N ARG A 56 -0.16 -17.48 -9.18
CA ARG A 56 0.30 -18.45 -8.18
C ARG A 56 0.55 -17.89 -6.78
N LEU A 57 0.46 -16.57 -6.58
CA LEU A 57 0.82 -15.96 -5.31
C LEU A 57 -0.01 -16.54 -4.16
N LYS A 58 0.69 -16.93 -3.10
CA LYS A 58 0.13 -17.23 -1.78
C LYS A 58 0.82 -16.32 -0.77
N LEU A 59 0.14 -16.04 0.34
CA LEU A 59 0.78 -15.31 1.43
C LEU A 59 2.06 -16.06 1.88
N HIS A 60 3.15 -15.33 2.05
CA HIS A 60 4.41 -15.82 2.59
C HIS A 60 4.35 -15.91 4.11
N LEU A 61 3.48 -15.11 4.74
CA LEU A 61 3.22 -15.13 6.17
C LEU A 61 1.96 -15.94 6.53
N PRO A 62 1.93 -16.61 7.69
CA PRO A 62 0.73 -17.28 8.17
C PRO A 62 -0.45 -16.32 8.36
N LYS A 63 -1.68 -16.79 8.07
CA LYS A 63 -2.91 -15.98 8.11
C LYS A 63 -3.11 -15.18 9.41
N GLN A 64 -2.71 -15.75 10.56
CA GLN A 64 -2.82 -15.09 11.87
C GLN A 64 -2.02 -13.78 11.99
N PHE A 65 -0.94 -13.61 11.22
CA PHE A 65 -0.12 -12.39 11.19
C PHE A 65 -0.58 -11.39 10.12
N CYS A 66 -1.57 -11.78 9.32
CA CYS A 66 -2.11 -11.03 8.19
C CYS A 66 -3.57 -10.64 8.42
N GLN A 67 -4.17 -10.98 9.56
CA GLN A 67 -5.56 -10.63 9.84
C GLN A 67 -5.67 -9.15 10.16
N LEU A 68 -6.75 -8.54 9.70
CA LEU A 68 -7.11 -7.16 10.02
C LEU A 68 -7.78 -7.13 11.39
N PRO A 69 -7.73 -5.99 12.09
CA PRO A 69 -8.37 -5.85 13.39
C PRO A 69 -9.86 -6.25 13.35
N ARG A 70 -10.32 -7.00 14.36
CA ARG A 70 -11.72 -7.40 14.59
C ARG A 70 -12.36 -8.35 13.60
N LEU A 71 -11.67 -8.74 12.54
CA LEU A 71 -12.18 -9.74 11.63
C LEU A 71 -11.06 -10.75 11.35
N PRO A 72 -11.06 -11.92 12.02
CA PRO A 72 -10.08 -12.95 11.72
C PRO A 72 -10.33 -13.50 10.31
N PHE A 73 -9.31 -14.12 9.72
CA PHE A 73 -9.53 -14.93 8.53
C PHE A 73 -10.50 -16.08 8.82
N PRO A 74 -11.29 -16.52 7.81
CA PRO A 74 -12.11 -17.71 7.96
C PRO A 74 -11.33 -18.94 8.43
N ALA A 75 -11.93 -19.75 9.31
CA ALA A 75 -11.28 -20.92 9.91
C ALA A 75 -10.79 -21.92 8.85
N HIS A 76 -11.58 -22.14 7.80
CA HIS A 76 -11.30 -23.06 6.70
C HIS A 76 -10.18 -22.60 5.75
N TYR A 77 -9.70 -21.36 5.84
CA TYR A 77 -8.56 -20.92 5.02
C TYR A 77 -7.27 -21.64 5.43
N PRO A 78 -6.39 -22.00 4.49
CA PRO A 78 -5.10 -22.62 4.81
C PRO A 78 -4.22 -21.66 5.60
N LYS A 79 -3.15 -22.21 6.22
CA LYS A 79 -2.13 -21.40 6.92
C LYS A 79 -1.59 -20.26 6.07
N TYR A 80 -1.41 -20.51 4.77
CA TYR A 80 -0.98 -19.54 3.75
C TYR A 80 -2.06 -19.34 2.68
N PRO A 81 -2.99 -18.39 2.88
CA PRO A 81 -4.07 -18.10 1.93
C PRO A 81 -3.57 -17.80 0.52
N THR A 82 -4.35 -18.19 -0.49
CA THR A 82 -4.09 -17.82 -1.88
C THR A 82 -4.42 -16.35 -2.15
N ARG A 83 -3.93 -15.80 -3.26
CA ARG A 83 -4.32 -14.47 -3.77
C ARG A 83 -5.84 -14.26 -3.75
N ARG A 84 -6.61 -15.21 -4.29
CA ARG A 84 -8.08 -15.14 -4.36
C ARG A 84 -8.70 -15.09 -2.97
N GLN A 85 -8.33 -16.02 -2.09
CA GLN A 85 -8.82 -16.06 -0.71
C GLN A 85 -8.53 -14.77 0.04
N PHE A 86 -7.35 -14.19 -0.19
CA PHE A 86 -6.95 -12.94 0.42
C PHE A 86 -7.77 -11.73 -0.08
N ILE A 87 -8.07 -11.66 -1.38
CA ILE A 87 -8.96 -10.64 -1.96
C ILE A 87 -10.37 -10.75 -1.37
N GLU A 88 -10.94 -11.97 -1.36
CA GLU A 88 -12.26 -12.25 -0.78
C GLU A 88 -12.33 -11.79 0.69
N TYR A 89 -11.26 -12.02 1.44
CA TYR A 89 -11.15 -11.56 2.82
C TYR A 89 -11.18 -10.02 2.92
N LEU A 90 -10.44 -9.29 2.09
CA LEU A 90 -10.44 -7.81 2.11
C LEU A 90 -11.78 -7.22 1.68
N GLU A 91 -12.45 -7.80 0.69
CA GLU A 91 -13.78 -7.40 0.26
C GLU A 91 -14.82 -7.67 1.36
N SER A 92 -14.74 -8.84 2.01
CA SER A 92 -15.60 -9.18 3.14
C SER A 92 -15.41 -8.21 4.31
N TYR A 93 -14.17 -7.77 4.56
CA TYR A 93 -13.86 -6.79 5.59
C TYR A 93 -14.47 -5.42 5.26
N ALA A 94 -14.27 -4.93 4.04
CA ALA A 94 -14.84 -3.66 3.61
C ALA A 94 -16.36 -3.65 3.72
N LYS A 95 -17.02 -4.74 3.29
CA LYS A 95 -18.47 -4.94 3.42
C LYS A 95 -18.92 -5.02 4.88
N HIS A 96 -18.20 -5.75 5.73
CA HIS A 96 -18.54 -5.92 7.15
C HIS A 96 -18.53 -4.59 7.91
N PHE A 97 -17.61 -3.68 7.54
CA PHE A 97 -17.44 -2.38 8.20
C PHE A 97 -17.98 -1.19 7.42
N ASP A 98 -18.75 -1.43 6.34
CA ASP A 98 -19.36 -0.40 5.50
C ASP A 98 -18.34 0.63 4.96
N ILE A 99 -17.15 0.15 4.59
CA ILE A 99 -16.07 0.98 4.05
C ILE A 99 -16.32 1.16 2.56
N SER A 100 -16.69 2.37 2.17
CA SER A 100 -17.05 2.71 0.78
C SER A 100 -16.11 3.79 0.21
N PRO A 101 -14.97 3.41 -0.41
CA PRO A 101 -14.11 4.35 -1.12
C PRO A 101 -14.80 4.98 -2.33
N ARG A 102 -14.47 6.23 -2.64
CA ARG A 102 -14.76 6.84 -3.93
C ARG A 102 -13.73 6.34 -4.94
N PHE A 103 -14.13 5.32 -5.69
CA PHE A 103 -13.33 4.72 -6.75
C PHE A 103 -13.23 5.61 -7.99
N ASN A 104 -12.27 5.31 -8.87
CA ASN A 104 -12.00 6.05 -10.10
C ASN A 104 -11.67 7.54 -9.86
N GLN A 105 -11.10 7.87 -8.69
CA GLN A 105 -10.72 9.22 -8.33
C GLN A 105 -9.21 9.32 -8.11
N THR A 106 -8.52 9.93 -9.08
CA THR A 106 -7.07 10.14 -9.02
C THR A 106 -6.76 11.50 -8.42
N VAL A 107 -6.19 11.54 -7.22
CA VAL A 107 -5.64 12.81 -6.69
C VAL A 107 -4.49 13.29 -7.58
N GLN A 108 -4.58 14.53 -8.04
CA GLN A 108 -3.55 15.22 -8.82
C GLN A 108 -2.68 16.08 -7.91
N SER A 109 -3.29 16.79 -6.97
CA SER A 109 -2.56 17.62 -6.03
C SER A 109 -3.24 17.72 -4.67
N ALA A 110 -2.44 17.88 -3.63
CA ALA A 110 -2.90 18.22 -2.28
C ALA A 110 -1.99 19.31 -1.72
N ARG A 111 -2.58 20.46 -1.35
CA ARG A 111 -1.87 21.60 -0.77
C ARG A 111 -2.58 22.10 0.48
N TYR A 112 -1.80 22.58 1.44
CA TYR A 112 -2.35 23.26 2.61
C TYR A 112 -2.53 24.73 2.27
N ASP A 113 -3.74 25.25 2.49
CA ASP A 113 -4.07 26.66 2.35
C ASP A 113 -3.90 27.32 3.72
N GLU A 114 -2.79 28.05 3.89
CA GLU A 114 -2.48 28.74 5.16
C GLU A 114 -3.49 29.83 5.50
N THR A 115 -4.12 30.46 4.50
CA THR A 115 -5.12 31.51 4.73
C THR A 115 -6.40 30.95 5.33
N CYS A 116 -6.82 29.77 4.86
CA CYS A 116 -8.04 29.11 5.30
C CYS A 116 -7.81 28.12 6.44
N GLY A 117 -6.57 27.72 6.70
CA GLY A 117 -6.23 26.66 7.66
C GLY A 117 -6.74 25.28 7.26
N LEU A 118 -6.85 25.01 5.95
CA LEU A 118 -7.48 23.80 5.40
C LEU A 118 -6.65 23.19 4.27
N TRP A 119 -6.74 21.88 4.11
CA TRP A 119 -6.23 21.17 2.94
C TRP A 119 -7.18 21.30 1.76
N ARG A 120 -6.63 21.60 0.59
CA ARG A 120 -7.29 21.53 -0.71
C ARG A 120 -6.69 20.38 -1.50
N VAL A 121 -7.54 19.48 -1.97
CA VAL A 121 -7.15 18.28 -2.72
C VAL A 121 -7.88 18.29 -4.05
N SER A 122 -7.15 18.46 -5.15
CA SER A 122 -7.70 18.32 -6.51
C SER A 122 -7.57 16.87 -6.96
N ALA A 123 -8.67 16.31 -7.45
CA ALA A 123 -8.75 14.97 -7.99
C ALA A 123 -9.48 14.96 -9.33
N ILE A 124 -9.10 14.03 -10.20
CA ILE A 124 -9.84 13.73 -11.44
C ILE A 124 -10.72 12.53 -11.18
N ALA A 125 -12.03 12.71 -11.30
CA ALA A 125 -13.02 11.65 -11.21
C ALA A 125 -13.40 11.18 -12.61
N VAL A 126 -13.30 9.87 -12.85
CA VAL A 126 -13.67 9.23 -14.11
C VAL A 126 -15.02 8.53 -13.95
N CYS A 127 -15.99 8.92 -14.77
CA CYS A 127 -17.32 8.31 -14.85
C CYS A 127 -17.59 7.90 -16.30
N GLY A 128 -17.39 6.62 -16.62
CA GLY A 128 -17.43 6.14 -18.01
C GLY A 128 -16.30 6.77 -18.83
N GLU A 129 -16.65 7.36 -19.97
CA GLU A 129 -15.69 8.04 -20.86
C GLU A 129 -15.38 9.49 -20.44
N ARG A 130 -16.11 10.04 -19.46
CA ARG A 130 -15.95 11.43 -19.03
C ARG A 130 -15.04 11.53 -17.81
N SER A 131 -14.12 12.48 -17.85
CA SER A 131 -13.31 12.90 -16.71
C SER A 131 -13.69 14.31 -16.29
N HIS A 132 -13.90 14.54 -15.00
CA HIS A 132 -14.10 15.89 -14.46
C HIS A 132 -13.22 16.12 -13.23
N GLU A 133 -12.83 17.37 -13.03
CA GLU A 133 -12.07 17.78 -11.86
C GLU A 133 -13.01 18.00 -10.67
N VAL A 134 -12.59 17.50 -9.50
CA VAL A 134 -13.28 17.62 -8.22
C VAL A 134 -12.29 18.14 -7.20
N GLU A 135 -12.66 19.20 -6.48
CA GLU A 135 -11.89 19.72 -5.35
C GLU A 135 -12.51 19.26 -4.02
N TYR A 136 -11.67 18.73 -3.15
CA TYR A 136 -12.02 18.37 -1.78
C TYR A 136 -11.33 19.31 -0.80
N ILE A 137 -12.07 19.76 0.21
CA ILE A 137 -11.55 20.65 1.26
C ILE A 137 -11.74 19.99 2.63
N GLY A 138 -10.67 19.88 3.42
CA GLY A 138 -10.69 19.18 4.70
C GLY A 138 -9.69 19.72 5.70
N ARG A 139 -9.92 19.45 6.99
CA ARG A 139 -8.99 19.89 8.06
C ARG A 139 -7.77 19.00 8.16
N TRP A 140 -7.94 17.72 7.84
CA TRP A 140 -6.90 16.71 7.96
C TRP A 140 -6.69 15.99 6.64
N LEU A 141 -5.42 15.70 6.37
CA LEU A 141 -5.00 14.94 5.21
C LEU A 141 -4.24 13.70 5.65
N VAL A 142 -4.66 12.53 5.18
CA VAL A 142 -4.00 11.27 5.49
C VAL A 142 -3.46 10.67 4.20
N ALA A 143 -2.14 10.64 4.06
CA ALA A 143 -1.46 9.96 2.96
C ALA A 143 -1.43 8.45 3.24
N ALA A 144 -2.18 7.69 2.43
CA ALA A 144 -2.30 6.23 2.54
C ALA A 144 -1.91 5.49 1.24
N SER A 145 -1.23 6.16 0.29
CA SER A 145 -0.70 5.56 -0.95
C SER A 145 0.42 4.54 -0.72
N GLY A 146 1.12 4.63 0.41
CA GLY A 146 2.18 3.71 0.82
C GLY A 146 3.48 3.84 0.03
N GLU A 147 4.44 2.98 0.39
CA GLU A 147 5.83 3.03 -0.12
C GLU A 147 6.03 2.38 -1.50
N ASN A 148 5.02 1.69 -2.03
CA ASN A 148 5.15 0.83 -3.22
C ASN A 148 4.08 1.12 -4.27
N ALA A 149 3.79 2.40 -4.49
CA ALA A 149 2.77 2.84 -5.41
C ALA A 149 3.20 2.67 -6.88
N GLU A 150 4.49 2.86 -7.19
CA GLU A 150 5.02 2.87 -8.56
C GLU A 150 5.97 1.74 -8.86
N LYS A 151 5.86 1.12 -10.03
CA LYS A 151 6.85 0.17 -10.53
C LYS A 151 8.14 0.86 -10.93
N VAL A 152 9.23 0.11 -10.83
CA VAL A 152 10.58 0.65 -10.95
C VAL A 152 11.29 -0.09 -12.05
N VAL A 153 11.51 0.58 -13.16
CA VAL A 153 12.25 0.03 -14.29
C VAL A 153 13.57 0.80 -14.36
N PRO A 154 14.72 0.16 -14.11
CA PRO A 154 16.02 0.81 -14.21
C PRO A 154 16.27 1.29 -15.65
N ASP A 155 16.87 2.47 -15.80
CA ASP A 155 17.42 2.90 -17.08
C ASP A 155 18.73 2.12 -17.31
N ILE A 156 18.73 1.27 -18.33
CA ILE A 156 19.88 0.43 -18.70
C ILE A 156 20.15 0.67 -20.17
N GLU A 157 21.40 0.97 -20.48
CA GLU A 157 21.86 1.22 -21.85
C GLU A 157 21.43 0.10 -22.80
N GLY A 158 20.91 0.48 -23.98
CA GLY A 158 20.50 -0.45 -25.04
C GLY A 158 19.20 -1.22 -24.77
N LEU A 159 18.47 -0.94 -23.68
CA LEU A 159 17.21 -1.65 -23.37
C LEU A 159 16.14 -1.46 -24.47
N SER A 160 16.11 -0.29 -25.12
CA SER A 160 15.25 -0.01 -26.28
C SER A 160 15.59 -0.90 -27.49
N ASP A 161 16.86 -1.28 -27.62
CA ASP A 161 17.41 -1.97 -28.78
C ASP A 161 17.40 -3.49 -28.61
N PHE A 162 16.95 -3.97 -27.44
CA PHE A 162 16.89 -5.40 -27.10
C PHE A 162 16.04 -6.21 -28.07
N GLY A 163 14.94 -5.64 -28.57
CA GLY A 163 14.01 -6.26 -29.52
C GLY A 163 13.12 -7.38 -28.96
N GLY A 164 13.47 -7.95 -27.80
CA GLY A 164 12.68 -8.98 -27.11
C GLY A 164 11.63 -8.42 -26.14
N ARG A 165 10.91 -9.31 -25.45
CA ARG A 165 9.83 -8.92 -24.53
C ARG A 165 10.40 -8.35 -23.24
N VAL A 166 9.99 -7.14 -22.88
CA VAL A 166 10.38 -6.49 -21.61
C VAL A 166 9.14 -6.28 -20.74
N THR A 167 9.17 -6.80 -19.51
CA THR A 167 8.03 -6.75 -18.59
C THR A 167 8.50 -6.42 -17.17
N HIS A 168 7.65 -5.78 -16.36
CA HIS A 168 7.89 -5.65 -14.92
C HIS A 168 6.99 -6.63 -14.16
N VAL A 169 7.41 -7.11 -12.99
CA VAL A 169 6.67 -8.11 -12.20
C VAL A 169 5.24 -7.69 -11.78
N CYS A 170 4.86 -6.42 -11.91
CA CYS A 170 3.45 -6.00 -11.73
C CYS A 170 2.55 -6.42 -12.89
N ASP A 171 3.12 -6.59 -14.08
CA ASP A 171 2.40 -6.89 -15.31
C ASP A 171 2.53 -8.40 -15.66
N TYR A 172 3.45 -9.11 -14.99
CA TYR A 172 3.61 -10.56 -15.06
C TYR A 172 2.40 -11.30 -14.42
N LYS A 173 1.93 -12.36 -15.09
CA LYS A 173 0.79 -13.18 -14.63
C LYS A 173 1.12 -14.63 -14.35
N SER A 174 1.79 -15.29 -15.30
CA SER A 174 2.13 -16.70 -15.21
C SER A 174 3.35 -16.99 -16.08
N GLY A 175 4.12 -18.00 -15.67
CA GLY A 175 5.29 -18.47 -16.40
C GLY A 175 4.93 -19.13 -17.73
N HIS A 176 3.66 -19.53 -17.91
CA HIS A 176 3.17 -20.18 -19.12
C HIS A 176 3.45 -19.38 -20.40
N GLN A 177 3.41 -18.04 -20.34
CA GLN A 177 3.68 -17.17 -21.49
C GLN A 177 5.15 -17.15 -21.94
N TYR A 178 6.04 -17.76 -21.16
CA TYR A 178 7.48 -17.77 -21.36
C TYR A 178 8.03 -19.19 -21.57
N ALA A 179 7.16 -20.17 -21.83
CA ALA A 179 7.57 -21.55 -22.01
C ALA A 179 8.62 -21.69 -23.13
N GLY A 180 9.74 -22.35 -22.84
CA GLY A 180 10.88 -22.50 -23.74
C GLY A 180 11.78 -21.26 -23.89
N GLU A 181 11.38 -20.10 -23.38
CA GLU A 181 12.16 -18.86 -23.50
C GLU A 181 13.31 -18.80 -22.49
N ARG A 182 14.41 -18.15 -22.88
CA ARG A 182 15.51 -17.74 -21.99
C ARG A 182 15.14 -16.40 -21.37
N VAL A 183 14.84 -16.41 -20.08
CA VAL A 183 14.28 -15.24 -19.38
C VAL A 183 15.27 -14.66 -18.40
N LEU A 184 15.67 -13.40 -18.60
CA LEU A 184 16.44 -12.65 -17.62
C LEU A 184 15.51 -12.06 -16.54
N VAL A 185 15.60 -12.54 -15.30
CA VAL A 185 14.88 -11.97 -14.17
C VAL A 185 15.80 -10.99 -13.43
N VAL A 186 15.51 -9.70 -13.53
CA VAL A 186 16.34 -8.64 -12.93
C VAL A 186 15.90 -8.39 -11.49
N GLY A 187 16.66 -8.93 -10.53
CA GLY A 187 16.43 -8.74 -9.10
C GLY A 187 16.19 -10.05 -8.35
N SER A 188 16.67 -10.09 -7.10
CA SER A 188 16.70 -11.31 -6.27
C SER A 188 15.89 -11.22 -4.97
N GLY A 189 14.90 -10.31 -4.94
CA GLY A 189 13.92 -10.25 -3.86
C GLY A 189 12.97 -11.45 -3.88
N ASN A 190 11.97 -11.45 -2.99
CA ASN A 190 10.89 -12.44 -3.01
C ASN A 190 10.23 -12.49 -4.39
N SER A 191 10.12 -11.37 -5.11
CA SER A 191 9.49 -11.33 -6.43
C SER A 191 10.32 -11.99 -7.51
N GLY A 192 11.63 -11.71 -7.51
CA GLY A 192 12.52 -12.37 -8.44
C GLY A 192 12.55 -13.87 -8.21
N MET A 193 12.72 -14.28 -6.95
CA MET A 193 12.78 -15.69 -6.56
C MET A 193 11.48 -16.44 -6.89
N GLU A 194 10.33 -15.82 -6.62
CA GLU A 194 9.05 -16.43 -6.93
C GLU A 194 8.82 -16.51 -8.44
N VAL A 195 9.01 -15.43 -9.19
CA VAL A 195 8.87 -15.46 -10.66
C VAL A 195 9.83 -16.45 -11.30
N SER A 196 11.10 -16.50 -10.89
CA SER A 196 12.07 -17.48 -11.43
C SER A 196 11.63 -18.92 -11.15
N LEU A 197 11.07 -19.21 -9.98
CA LEU A 197 10.51 -20.53 -9.69
C LEU A 197 9.29 -20.84 -10.58
N ASP A 198 8.44 -19.86 -10.84
CA ASP A 198 7.25 -20.02 -11.68
C ASP A 198 7.63 -20.32 -13.14
N LEU A 199 8.58 -19.55 -13.67
CA LEU A 199 9.16 -19.74 -14.99
C LEU A 199 9.72 -21.16 -15.14
N CYS A 200 10.53 -21.59 -14.17
CA CYS A 200 11.10 -22.94 -14.16
C CYS A 200 10.03 -24.03 -14.15
N HIS A 201 8.93 -23.87 -13.40
CA HIS A 201 7.81 -24.82 -13.41
C HIS A 201 7.03 -24.86 -14.74
N HIS A 202 7.14 -23.82 -15.57
CA HIS A 202 6.50 -23.73 -16.88
C HIS A 202 7.50 -23.94 -18.03
N ASN A 203 8.60 -24.66 -17.79
CA ASN A 203 9.62 -25.00 -18.78
C ASN A 203 10.30 -23.78 -19.45
N ALA A 204 10.35 -22.64 -18.78
CA ALA A 204 11.20 -21.52 -19.17
C ALA A 204 12.60 -21.68 -18.55
N HIS A 205 13.59 -20.98 -19.11
CA HIS A 205 14.99 -21.03 -18.68
C HIS A 205 15.42 -19.70 -18.01
N PRO A 206 15.15 -19.52 -16.71
CA PRO A 206 15.42 -18.27 -16.02
C PRO A 206 16.89 -18.09 -15.64
N SER A 207 17.42 -16.91 -15.93
CA SER A 207 18.68 -16.40 -15.37
C SER A 207 18.37 -15.20 -14.47
N MET A 208 18.67 -15.30 -13.19
CA MET A 208 18.36 -14.30 -12.18
C MET A 208 19.57 -13.42 -11.86
N VAL A 209 19.40 -12.11 -12.05
CA VAL A 209 20.41 -11.10 -11.73
C VAL A 209 20.45 -10.84 -10.23
N VAL A 210 21.61 -11.08 -9.62
CA VAL A 210 21.88 -10.80 -8.20
C VAL A 210 22.99 -9.76 -8.10
N ARG A 211 22.62 -8.50 -7.91
CA ARG A 211 23.60 -7.39 -7.75
C ARG A 211 24.13 -7.28 -6.31
N ASN A 212 23.22 -7.38 -5.35
CA ASN A 212 23.48 -7.10 -3.95
C ASN A 212 23.29 -8.35 -3.09
N SER A 213 23.81 -8.31 -1.87
CA SER A 213 23.58 -9.34 -0.89
C SER A 213 22.10 -9.43 -0.48
N VAL A 214 21.61 -10.65 -0.27
CA VAL A 214 20.23 -10.96 0.10
C VAL A 214 20.21 -12.05 1.16
N HIS A 215 19.37 -11.85 2.19
CA HIS A 215 19.06 -12.93 3.14
C HIS A 215 18.00 -13.83 2.53
N VAL A 216 18.33 -15.11 2.39
CA VAL A 216 17.39 -16.17 2.04
C VAL A 216 17.19 -17.04 3.28
N LEU A 217 15.94 -17.13 3.72
CA LEU A 217 15.51 -17.93 4.86
C LEU A 217 14.49 -18.96 4.37
N PRO A 218 14.44 -20.16 4.96
CA PRO A 218 13.36 -21.10 4.65
C PRO A 218 12.02 -20.46 5.08
N ARG A 219 10.92 -20.72 4.37
CA ARG A 219 9.60 -20.25 4.82
C ARG A 219 9.18 -20.89 6.15
N GLU A 220 9.55 -22.16 6.35
CA GLU A 220 9.26 -22.93 7.56
C GLU A 220 10.50 -23.68 8.07
N VAL A 221 10.62 -23.78 9.39
CA VAL A 221 11.62 -24.59 10.09
C VAL A 221 10.86 -25.53 11.03
N CYS A 222 11.04 -26.84 10.86
CA CYS A 222 10.36 -27.87 11.66
C CYS A 222 8.82 -27.68 11.74
N GLY A 223 8.16 -27.37 10.62
CA GLY A 223 6.71 -27.16 10.53
C GLY A 223 6.18 -25.82 11.08
N LYS A 224 7.04 -25.01 11.71
CA LYS A 224 6.70 -23.65 12.17
C LYS A 224 7.18 -22.62 11.16
N SER A 225 6.43 -21.52 11.02
CA SER A 225 6.89 -20.45 10.12
C SER A 225 8.15 -19.79 10.69
N THR A 226 9.12 -19.49 9.83
CA THR A 226 10.31 -18.73 10.22
C THR A 226 9.95 -17.39 10.85
N PHE A 227 8.89 -16.73 10.35
CA PHE A 227 8.41 -15.47 10.91
C PHE A 227 7.80 -15.67 12.31
N GLU A 228 7.01 -16.73 12.49
CA GLU A 228 6.41 -17.07 13.79
C GLU A 228 7.48 -17.37 14.84
N LEU A 229 8.49 -18.15 14.47
CA LEU A 229 9.64 -18.44 15.32
C LEU A 229 10.40 -17.16 15.69
N ALA A 230 10.66 -16.28 14.72
CA ALA A 230 11.30 -15.00 14.97
C ALA A 230 10.49 -14.12 15.95
N VAL A 231 9.18 -14.02 15.76
CA VAL A 231 8.29 -13.26 16.66
C VAL A 231 8.28 -13.86 18.07
N LEU A 232 8.26 -15.19 18.19
CA LEU A 232 8.33 -15.86 19.49
C LEU A 232 9.66 -15.60 20.19
N LEU A 233 10.79 -15.73 19.50
CA LEU A 233 12.12 -15.50 20.06
C LEU A 233 12.32 -14.03 20.46
N MET A 234 11.78 -13.08 19.70
CA MET A 234 11.83 -11.64 20.03
C MET A 234 11.11 -11.28 21.34
N LYS A 235 10.24 -12.14 21.87
CA LYS A 235 9.63 -11.93 23.20
C LYS A 235 10.61 -12.12 24.35
N TRP A 236 11.66 -12.93 24.13
CA TRP A 236 12.56 -13.41 25.18
C TRP A 236 14.01 -13.00 24.96
N LEU A 237 14.41 -12.70 23.72
CA LEU A 237 15.79 -12.47 23.33
C LEU A 237 15.97 -11.13 22.62
N PRO A 238 17.14 -10.47 22.75
CA PRO A 238 17.44 -9.26 22.01
C PRO A 238 17.55 -9.54 20.50
N LEU A 239 17.19 -8.55 19.67
CA LEU A 239 17.13 -8.64 18.20
C LEU A 239 18.37 -9.31 17.57
N ARG A 240 19.58 -8.90 18.00
CA ARG A 240 20.84 -9.44 17.46
C ARG A 240 21.00 -10.94 17.72
N LEU A 241 20.52 -11.43 18.86
CA LEU A 241 20.59 -12.85 19.19
C LEU A 241 19.55 -13.64 18.38
N VAL A 242 18.34 -13.09 18.21
CA VAL A 242 17.33 -13.68 17.33
C VAL A 242 17.86 -13.81 15.90
N ASP A 243 18.49 -12.77 15.37
CA ASP A 243 19.10 -12.80 14.04
C ASP A 243 20.19 -13.88 13.91
N LYS A 244 21.07 -14.02 14.91
CA LYS A 244 22.08 -15.09 14.93
C LYS A 244 21.45 -16.49 14.92
N ILE A 245 20.45 -16.72 15.78
CA ILE A 245 19.71 -17.99 15.85
C ILE A 245 19.04 -18.27 14.49
N MET A 246 18.40 -17.27 13.89
CA MET A 246 17.73 -17.44 12.61
C MET A 246 18.70 -17.76 11.47
N LEU A 247 19.88 -17.15 11.48
CA LEU A 247 20.93 -17.44 10.49
C LEU A 247 21.51 -18.84 10.64
N LEU A 248 21.66 -19.32 11.89
CA LEU A 248 22.08 -20.69 12.19
C LEU A 248 21.05 -21.70 11.69
N LEU A 249 19.77 -21.51 12.02
CA LEU A 249 18.68 -22.37 11.55
C LEU A 249 18.57 -22.36 10.01
N SER A 250 18.68 -21.18 9.39
CA SER A 250 18.72 -21.06 7.93
C SER A 250 19.92 -21.81 7.33
N TRP A 251 21.09 -21.76 7.97
CA TRP A 251 22.26 -22.52 7.52
C TRP A 251 22.06 -24.04 7.66
N LEU A 252 21.45 -24.51 8.75
CA LEU A 252 21.14 -25.93 8.93
C LEU A 252 20.16 -26.46 7.88
N VAL A 253 19.15 -25.67 7.51
CA VAL A 253 18.11 -26.09 6.54
C VAL A 253 18.55 -25.89 5.09
N LEU A 254 19.15 -24.74 4.76
CA LEU A 254 19.46 -24.36 3.39
C LEU A 254 20.93 -24.61 3.00
N GLY A 255 21.81 -24.82 3.98
CA GLY A 255 23.25 -24.97 3.78
C GLY A 255 23.96 -23.68 3.34
N ASN A 256 25.17 -23.84 2.81
CA ASN A 256 25.95 -22.74 2.27
C ASN A 256 25.41 -22.30 0.89
N ILE A 257 24.75 -21.15 0.86
CA ILE A 257 24.19 -20.56 -0.38
C ILE A 257 25.19 -19.70 -1.17
N ARG A 258 26.35 -19.36 -0.58
CA ARG A 258 27.36 -18.49 -1.20
C ARG A 258 27.95 -19.11 -2.47
N LYS A 259 28.09 -20.43 -2.50
CA LYS A 259 28.60 -21.18 -3.67
C LYS A 259 27.68 -21.09 -4.90
N TYR A 260 26.43 -20.66 -4.73
CA TYR A 260 25.46 -20.45 -5.81
C TYR A 260 25.30 -18.96 -6.18
N GLY A 261 26.26 -18.11 -5.83
CA GLY A 261 26.23 -16.68 -6.15
C GLY A 261 25.36 -15.82 -5.20
N LEU A 262 24.67 -16.43 -4.22
CA LEU A 262 23.86 -15.71 -3.24
C LEU A 262 24.68 -15.32 -2.01
N ARG A 263 25.08 -14.04 -1.94
CA ARG A 263 25.84 -13.49 -0.80
C ARG A 263 24.88 -13.01 0.28
N ARG A 264 25.16 -13.33 1.56
CA ARG A 264 24.39 -12.83 2.70
C ARG A 264 24.90 -11.45 3.16
N PRO A 265 24.01 -10.50 3.53
CA PRO A 265 24.41 -9.26 4.19
C PRO A 265 25.10 -9.51 5.54
N SER A 266 25.92 -8.56 5.99
CA SER A 266 26.58 -8.60 7.31
C SER A 266 25.61 -8.32 8.46
N ILE A 267 24.64 -7.43 8.24
CA ILE A 267 23.57 -7.10 9.19
C ILE A 267 22.54 -8.24 9.19
N GLY A 268 22.00 -8.59 10.36
CA GLY A 268 21.01 -9.66 10.51
C GLY A 268 19.68 -9.41 9.76
N PRO A 269 18.90 -10.46 9.45
CA PRO A 269 17.71 -10.33 8.60
C PRO A 269 16.60 -9.44 9.19
N LEU A 270 16.36 -9.48 10.51
CA LEU A 270 15.34 -8.64 11.16
C LEU A 270 15.86 -7.22 11.38
N GLU A 271 17.13 -7.07 11.76
CA GLU A 271 17.78 -5.76 11.86
C GLU A 271 17.74 -5.02 10.51
N LEU A 272 18.14 -5.70 9.42
CA LEU A 272 18.10 -5.16 8.06
C LEU A 272 16.68 -4.74 7.63
N LYS A 273 15.67 -5.50 8.03
CA LYS A 273 14.26 -5.14 7.80
C LYS A 273 13.90 -3.87 8.56
N ASN A 274 14.28 -3.74 9.82
CA ASN A 274 13.92 -2.60 10.66
C ASN A 274 14.64 -1.30 10.27
N THR A 275 15.88 -1.38 9.81
CA THR A 275 16.69 -0.20 9.44
C THR A 275 16.48 0.21 7.99
N ASN A 276 16.54 -0.74 7.05
CA ASN A 276 16.53 -0.46 5.62
C ASN A 276 15.23 -0.86 4.91
N GLY A 277 14.27 -1.48 5.61
CA GLY A 277 13.03 -1.99 5.02
C GLY A 277 13.20 -3.21 4.12
N ARG A 278 14.43 -3.74 4.00
CA ARG A 278 14.72 -4.90 3.16
C ARG A 278 14.31 -6.17 3.87
N THR A 279 13.19 -6.72 3.45
CA THR A 279 12.67 -7.98 4.00
C THR A 279 13.46 -9.16 3.43
N PRO A 280 13.88 -10.14 4.26
CA PRO A 280 14.50 -11.36 3.77
C PRO A 280 13.58 -12.11 2.79
N VAL A 281 14.18 -12.87 1.89
CA VAL A 281 13.47 -13.79 1.01
C VAL A 281 13.05 -15.00 1.83
N LEU A 282 11.75 -15.35 1.77
CA LEU A 282 11.23 -16.60 2.31
C LEU A 282 11.17 -17.61 1.17
N ASP A 283 12.16 -18.50 1.12
CA ASP A 283 12.26 -19.50 0.06
C ASP A 283 11.13 -20.54 0.15
N ILE A 284 10.51 -20.78 -1.00
CA ILE A 284 9.43 -21.75 -1.21
C ILE A 284 9.79 -22.82 -2.26
N GLY A 285 11.07 -22.90 -2.65
CA GLY A 285 11.56 -23.88 -3.61
C GLY A 285 12.49 -23.32 -4.70
N ALA A 286 12.64 -22.00 -4.80
CA ALA A 286 13.51 -21.36 -5.77
C ALA A 286 14.97 -21.77 -5.53
N LEU A 287 15.39 -21.84 -4.27
CA LEU A 287 16.74 -22.26 -3.94
C LEU A 287 17.02 -23.70 -4.36
N LYS A 288 16.04 -24.61 -4.28
CA LYS A 288 16.20 -25.99 -4.76
C LYS A 288 16.52 -26.02 -6.26
N LYS A 289 15.81 -25.20 -7.05
CA LYS A 289 16.02 -25.07 -8.49
C LYS A 289 17.35 -24.39 -8.85
N ILE A 290 17.78 -23.39 -8.07
CA ILE A 290 19.13 -22.80 -8.19
C ILE A 290 20.21 -23.86 -7.93
N LYS A 291 20.04 -24.70 -6.89
CA LYS A 291 20.99 -25.77 -6.56
C LYS A 291 21.10 -26.82 -7.67
N ALA A 292 20.01 -27.07 -8.39
CA ALA A 292 19.95 -27.99 -9.52
C ALA A 292 20.48 -27.40 -10.84
N GLY A 293 20.81 -26.09 -10.87
CA GLY A 293 21.25 -25.41 -12.10
C GLY A 293 20.09 -25.04 -13.04
N GLU A 294 18.84 -25.24 -12.64
CA GLU A 294 17.66 -24.89 -13.44
C GLU A 294 17.37 -23.38 -13.41
N ILE A 295 17.82 -22.68 -12.37
CA ILE A 295 17.81 -21.21 -12.28
C ILE A 295 19.26 -20.74 -12.17
N ASN A 296 19.75 -20.05 -13.19
CA ASN A 296 21.12 -19.54 -13.21
C ASN A 296 21.23 -18.23 -12.44
N VAL A 297 22.24 -18.09 -11.58
CA VAL A 297 22.52 -16.83 -10.87
C VAL A 297 23.62 -16.08 -11.62
N VAL A 298 23.29 -14.88 -12.10
CA VAL A 298 24.20 -14.04 -12.90
C VAL A 298 24.43 -12.68 -12.21
N PRO A 299 25.57 -12.02 -12.44
CA PRO A 299 25.82 -10.68 -11.93
C PRO A 299 24.98 -9.63 -12.67
N GLY A 300 25.16 -8.35 -12.33
CA GLY A 300 24.40 -7.23 -12.90
C GLY A 300 24.41 -7.20 -14.44
N ALA A 301 23.30 -6.78 -15.04
CA ALA A 301 23.26 -6.39 -16.45
C ALA A 301 23.96 -5.03 -16.61
N LYS A 302 24.89 -4.94 -17.57
CA LYS A 302 25.63 -3.72 -17.91
C LYS A 302 24.94 -2.95 -19.04
N ARG A 303 24.63 -3.63 -20.15
CA ARG A 303 23.85 -3.09 -21.27
C ARG A 303 23.13 -4.19 -22.04
N PHE A 304 22.06 -3.82 -22.73
CA PHE A 304 21.33 -4.71 -23.63
C PHE A 304 21.78 -4.49 -25.08
N LEU A 305 21.69 -5.56 -25.85
CA LEU A 305 21.93 -5.62 -27.29
C LEU A 305 20.79 -6.45 -27.90
N PRO A 306 20.60 -6.43 -29.23
CA PRO A 306 19.58 -7.26 -29.86
C PRO A 306 19.71 -8.74 -29.46
N GLY A 307 18.68 -9.29 -28.80
CA GLY A 307 18.60 -10.70 -28.36
C GLY A 307 19.60 -11.14 -27.27
N ARG A 308 20.37 -10.23 -26.66
CA ARG A 308 21.37 -10.59 -25.64
C ARG A 308 21.63 -9.47 -24.64
N VAL A 309 22.22 -9.83 -23.50
CA VAL A 309 22.65 -8.89 -22.46
C VAL A 309 24.14 -9.04 -22.18
N GLU A 310 24.86 -7.91 -22.09
CA GLU A 310 26.22 -7.88 -21.55
C GLU A 310 26.14 -7.76 -20.03
N LEU A 311 26.79 -8.69 -19.33
CA LEU A 311 26.88 -8.69 -17.88
C LEU A 311 28.08 -7.87 -17.40
N VAL A 312 28.07 -7.41 -16.15
CA VAL A 312 29.17 -6.61 -15.57
C VAL A 312 30.52 -7.34 -15.50
N ASP A 313 30.52 -8.66 -15.62
CA ASP A 313 31.74 -9.47 -15.68
C ASP A 313 32.24 -9.70 -17.13
N GLY A 314 31.63 -9.01 -18.10
CA GLY A 314 32.00 -9.06 -19.52
C GLY A 314 31.39 -10.23 -20.30
N ARG A 315 30.67 -11.15 -19.65
CA ARG A 315 30.00 -12.26 -20.34
C ARG A 315 28.74 -11.77 -21.07
N PHE A 316 28.46 -12.38 -22.22
CA PHE A 316 27.21 -12.20 -22.94
C PHE A 316 26.26 -13.36 -22.65
N LEU A 317 24.99 -13.05 -22.46
CA LEU A 317 23.93 -14.03 -22.29
C LEU A 317 22.84 -13.79 -23.34
N GLU A 318 22.55 -14.81 -24.14
CA GLU A 318 21.41 -14.79 -25.06
C GLU A 318 20.10 -14.94 -24.27
N ILE A 319 19.17 -14.04 -24.53
CA ILE A 319 17.90 -13.95 -23.81
C ILE A 319 16.79 -13.51 -24.76
N ASP A 320 15.60 -14.06 -24.54
CA ASP A 320 14.42 -13.77 -25.37
C ASP A 320 13.49 -12.78 -24.64
N SER A 321 13.50 -12.80 -23.31
CA SER A 321 12.64 -12.01 -22.44
C SER A 321 13.38 -11.43 -21.23
N VAL A 322 12.96 -10.24 -20.78
CA VAL A 322 13.44 -9.58 -19.56
C VAL A 322 12.26 -9.31 -18.63
N ILE A 323 12.37 -9.77 -17.39
CA ILE A 323 11.41 -9.47 -16.32
C ILE A 323 12.09 -8.66 -15.22
N PHE A 324 11.70 -7.41 -15.07
CA PHE A 324 12.12 -6.54 -13.99
C PHE A 324 11.38 -6.88 -12.69
N ALA A 325 12.11 -7.47 -11.74
CA ALA A 325 11.74 -7.66 -10.34
C ALA A 325 12.45 -6.64 -9.44
N THR A 326 12.61 -5.42 -9.94
CA THR A 326 13.40 -4.33 -9.37
C THR A 326 12.65 -3.48 -8.36
N GLY A 327 11.35 -3.72 -8.18
CA GLY A 327 10.59 -3.27 -7.04
C GLY A 327 9.72 -2.02 -7.28
N TYR A 328 9.48 -1.25 -6.22
CA TYR A 328 8.53 -0.14 -6.24
C TYR A 328 9.00 1.08 -5.44
N ARG A 329 8.39 2.25 -5.68
CA ARG A 329 8.57 3.48 -4.90
C ARG A 329 7.26 4.15 -4.48
N SER A 330 7.37 5.10 -3.57
CA SER A 330 6.30 6.02 -3.18
C SER A 330 6.07 7.08 -4.27
N ASN A 331 4.82 7.51 -4.40
CA ASN A 331 4.43 8.59 -5.30
C ASN A 331 3.99 9.86 -4.57
N VAL A 332 4.08 9.90 -3.24
CA VAL A 332 3.67 11.06 -2.43
C VAL A 332 4.24 12.39 -2.95
N PRO A 333 5.54 12.48 -3.32
CA PRO A 333 6.11 13.73 -3.82
C PRO A 333 5.50 14.24 -5.13
N SER A 334 4.80 13.39 -5.89
CA SER A 334 4.19 13.79 -7.17
C SER A 334 2.88 14.57 -7.01
N TRP A 335 2.19 14.43 -5.87
CA TRP A 335 0.89 15.06 -5.63
C TRP A 335 0.85 15.91 -4.36
N LEU A 336 1.68 15.64 -3.35
CA LEU A 336 1.73 16.45 -2.13
C LEU A 336 2.62 17.67 -2.33
N GLN A 337 2.03 18.87 -2.23
CA GLN A 337 2.72 20.14 -2.46
C GLN A 337 3.08 20.85 -1.15
N GLY A 338 4.19 21.57 -1.15
CA GLY A 338 4.58 22.49 -0.05
C GLY A 338 4.86 21.83 1.30
N SER A 339 5.07 20.51 1.34
CA SER A 339 5.27 19.77 2.58
C SER A 339 6.70 19.26 2.73
N ASP A 340 7.32 19.59 3.85
CA ASP A 340 8.63 19.07 4.25
C ASP A 340 8.57 17.71 4.96
N PHE A 341 7.39 17.09 5.04
CA PHE A 341 7.17 15.88 5.83
C PHE A 341 7.78 14.62 5.19
N PHE A 342 7.78 14.55 3.86
CA PHE A 342 8.34 13.43 3.09
C PHE A 342 9.69 13.81 2.46
N SER A 343 10.57 12.81 2.30
CA SER A 343 11.80 12.92 1.52
C SER A 343 11.50 12.92 0.01
N LYS A 344 12.53 13.16 -0.82
CA LYS A 344 12.41 13.08 -2.29
C LYS A 344 12.01 11.69 -2.77
N GLU A 345 12.30 10.65 -1.99
CA GLU A 345 11.94 9.25 -2.24
C GLU A 345 10.51 8.92 -1.77
N GLY A 346 9.79 9.91 -1.20
CA GLY A 346 8.41 9.77 -0.76
C GLY A 346 8.24 8.98 0.54
N THR A 347 9.25 8.96 1.39
CA THR A 347 9.19 8.39 2.75
C THR A 347 9.19 9.50 3.82
N PRO A 348 8.45 9.37 4.94
CA PRO A 348 8.52 10.36 6.02
C PRO A 348 9.96 10.55 6.52
N LYS A 349 10.36 11.81 6.73
CA LYS A 349 11.73 12.14 7.17
C LYS A 349 12.02 11.66 8.60
N GLN A 350 11.01 11.61 9.46
CA GLN A 350 11.17 11.10 10.82
C GLN A 350 11.13 9.57 10.83
N PRO A 351 12.00 8.91 11.62
CA PRO A 351 11.96 7.47 11.78
C PRO A 351 10.76 7.03 12.64
N PHE A 352 10.40 5.75 12.52
CA PHE A 352 9.49 5.10 13.47
C PHE A 352 10.01 5.27 14.91
N PRO A 353 9.16 5.57 15.91
CA PRO A 353 7.70 5.56 15.90
C PRO A 353 7.03 6.89 15.55
N ASN A 354 7.77 7.93 15.16
CA ASN A 354 7.22 9.28 15.00
C ASN A 354 6.94 9.65 13.52
N SER A 355 7.09 8.69 12.60
CA SER A 355 6.93 8.87 11.16
C SER A 355 5.50 9.17 10.68
N TRP A 356 4.49 9.10 11.54
CA TRP A 356 3.06 9.16 11.16
C TRP A 356 2.45 10.57 11.21
N LYS A 357 3.08 11.54 11.90
CA LYS A 357 2.52 12.89 12.12
C LYS A 357 3.36 13.98 11.47
N GLY A 358 2.73 14.75 10.58
CA GLY A 358 3.27 15.97 10.00
C GLY A 358 2.72 17.23 10.65
N LYS A 359 3.01 18.37 10.03
CA LYS A 359 2.43 19.68 10.40
C LYS A 359 1.04 19.86 9.78
N SER A 360 0.28 20.83 10.28
CA SER A 360 -0.97 21.29 9.66
C SER A 360 -2.02 20.19 9.43
N GLY A 361 -2.08 19.17 10.31
CA GLY A 361 -3.04 18.08 10.17
C GLY A 361 -2.73 17.07 9.06
N LEU A 362 -1.49 17.05 8.55
CA LEU A 362 -0.98 16.02 7.65
C LEU A 362 -0.56 14.77 8.44
N TYR A 363 -0.96 13.60 7.95
CA TYR A 363 -0.58 12.31 8.51
C TYR A 363 -0.11 11.35 7.42
N ALA A 364 0.74 10.39 7.79
CA ALA A 364 1.19 9.30 6.94
C ALA A 364 0.86 7.95 7.60
N VAL A 365 0.20 7.05 6.86
CA VAL A 365 -0.10 5.70 7.34
C VAL A 365 0.57 4.65 6.45
N GLY A 366 1.31 3.74 7.08
CA GLY A 366 1.91 2.60 6.37
C GLY A 366 3.23 2.90 5.68
N PHE A 367 3.98 3.89 6.18
CA PHE A 367 5.32 4.26 5.71
C PHE A 367 6.45 3.83 6.67
N THR A 368 6.13 2.96 7.62
CA THR A 368 7.04 2.57 8.71
C THR A 368 8.03 1.47 8.33
N ARG A 369 7.94 0.88 7.13
CA ARG A 369 8.68 -0.33 6.71
C ARG A 369 8.49 -1.56 7.62
N ARG A 370 7.61 -1.49 8.62
CA ARG A 370 7.32 -2.56 9.60
C ARG A 370 6.10 -3.40 9.24
N GLY A 371 5.50 -3.12 8.11
CA GLY A 371 4.37 -3.88 7.62
C GLY A 371 3.05 -3.58 8.36
N LEU A 372 2.21 -4.61 8.59
CA LEU A 372 0.82 -4.43 9.02
C LEU A 372 0.76 -3.89 10.44
N ALA A 373 1.65 -4.39 11.30
CA ALA A 373 1.81 -3.89 12.66
C ALA A 373 2.19 -2.41 12.66
N GLY A 374 3.08 -1.99 11.76
CA GLY A 374 3.47 -0.59 11.62
C GLY A 374 2.34 0.30 11.10
N ALA A 375 1.62 -0.14 10.06
CA ALA A 375 0.45 0.59 9.54
C ALA A 375 -0.69 0.68 10.57
N SER A 376 -0.91 -0.38 11.35
CA SER A 376 -1.91 -0.40 12.42
C SER A 376 -1.52 0.53 13.57
N PHE A 377 -0.23 0.60 13.91
CA PHE A 377 0.31 1.55 14.87
C PHE A 377 0.08 2.99 14.39
N ASP A 378 0.46 3.32 13.16
CA ASP A 378 0.23 4.65 12.57
C ASP A 378 -1.26 5.00 12.63
N ALA A 379 -2.14 4.11 12.17
CA ALA A 379 -3.58 4.32 12.17
C ALA A 379 -4.16 4.61 13.56
N ALA A 380 -3.74 3.84 14.57
CA ALA A 380 -4.17 4.03 15.95
C ALA A 380 -3.69 5.39 16.51
N CYS A 381 -2.44 5.75 16.24
CA CYS A 381 -1.87 7.04 16.65
C CYS A 381 -2.58 8.23 15.98
N ILE A 382 -2.80 8.16 14.66
CA ILE A 382 -3.51 9.19 13.89
C ILE A 382 -4.92 9.38 14.41
N ALA A 383 -5.67 8.28 14.57
CA ALA A 383 -7.04 8.35 15.04
C ALA A 383 -7.12 8.96 16.45
N LYS A 384 -6.21 8.58 17.36
CA LYS A 384 -6.11 9.17 18.70
C LYS A 384 -5.80 10.66 18.67
N ASP A 385 -4.91 11.10 17.77
CA ASP A 385 -4.55 12.51 17.61
C ASP A 385 -5.72 13.33 17.04
N ILE A 386 -6.39 12.82 16.01
CA ILE A 386 -7.59 13.44 15.42
C ILE A 386 -8.71 13.53 16.45
N GLY A 387 -8.97 12.48 17.24
CA GLY A 387 -10.02 12.52 18.25
C GLY A 387 -9.74 13.50 19.40
N LYS A 388 -8.48 13.72 19.76
CA LYS A 388 -8.10 14.79 20.73
C LYS A 388 -8.29 16.18 20.15
N ASN A 389 -7.87 16.40 18.91
CA ASN A 389 -7.87 17.71 18.25
C ASN A 389 -9.22 18.04 17.57
N GLY A 390 -10.12 17.07 17.45
CA GLY A 390 -11.46 17.21 16.88
C GLY A 390 -12.51 17.70 17.87
N THR A 391 -12.20 17.76 19.17
CA THR A 391 -13.10 18.19 20.24
C THR A 391 -13.00 19.67 20.65
N GLU A 392 -12.16 20.49 20.01
CA GLU A 392 -12.18 21.94 20.23
C GLU A 392 -13.12 22.64 19.22
N PRO A 393 -14.28 23.18 19.66
CA PRO A 393 -15.08 24.08 18.85
C PRO A 393 -14.57 25.51 19.03
N SER A 394 -13.43 25.85 18.45
CA SER A 394 -13.03 27.26 18.31
C SER A 394 -13.51 27.80 16.96
N LEU A 395 -14.70 28.43 17.04
CA LEU A 395 -15.18 29.63 16.34
C LEU A 395 -15.03 29.73 14.81
N ASN A 396 -16.20 29.83 14.15
CA ASN A 396 -16.44 30.46 12.83
C ASN A 396 -15.56 30.04 11.62
N GLY A 397 -15.91 28.90 10.98
CA GLY A 397 -15.43 28.55 9.63
C GLY A 397 -16.57 28.00 8.75
N PRO A 398 -16.48 28.12 7.40
CA PRO A 398 -17.59 27.92 6.47
C PRO A 398 -17.94 26.45 6.22
N ARG A 399 -19.11 26.24 5.62
CA ARG A 399 -19.76 24.94 5.38
C ARG A 399 -19.12 24.18 4.21
N PHE A 400 -19.44 22.88 4.13
CA PHE A 400 -19.07 21.93 3.09
C PHE A 400 -19.37 22.45 1.67
N TRP A 401 -18.41 22.29 0.74
CA TRP A 401 -18.61 22.57 -0.69
C TRP A 401 -18.02 21.43 -1.51
N GLU A 402 -18.80 20.87 -2.43
CA GLU A 402 -18.33 20.04 -3.54
C GLU A 402 -18.50 20.91 -4.80
N ARG A 403 -17.41 21.31 -5.43
CA ARG A 403 -17.44 22.17 -6.63
C ARG A 403 -17.18 21.30 -7.85
N CYS A 404 -18.23 21.02 -8.62
CA CYS A 404 -18.08 20.46 -9.96
C CYS A 404 -17.65 21.60 -10.91
N GLY A 405 -16.59 21.37 -11.71
CA GLY A 405 -16.16 22.33 -12.73
C GLY A 405 -17.21 22.56 -13.83
N PRO A 406 -17.16 23.68 -14.55
CA PRO A 406 -18.14 24.00 -15.59
C PRO A 406 -17.93 23.10 -16.81
N SER A 407 -18.89 22.22 -17.12
CA SER A 407 -18.97 21.60 -18.45
C SER A 407 -20.41 21.22 -18.82
N ALA A 408 -20.82 21.73 -19.99
CA ALA A 408 -22.03 21.47 -20.77
C ALA A 408 -23.38 22.06 -20.28
N GLN A 409 -23.77 23.18 -20.91
CA GLN A 409 -25.14 23.66 -21.00
C GLN A 409 -26.06 22.59 -21.62
N ARG A 410 -27.25 22.39 -21.04
CA ARG A 410 -28.40 21.85 -21.76
C ARG A 410 -29.68 22.53 -21.25
N THR A 411 -30.36 23.14 -22.20
CA THR A 411 -31.68 23.79 -22.13
C THR A 411 -32.76 22.76 -21.79
N ILE A 412 -33.66 23.10 -20.87
CA ILE A 412 -35.00 22.50 -20.75
C ILE A 412 -35.95 23.70 -20.74
N GLU A 413 -36.79 23.76 -21.76
CA GLU A 413 -37.88 24.73 -21.97
C GLU A 413 -39.12 24.38 -21.13
N ASP A 414 -39.92 25.43 -20.87
CA ASP A 414 -41.36 25.47 -20.57
C ASP A 414 -41.83 24.98 -19.17
N ASP A 415 -42.66 25.67 -18.38
CA ASP A 415 -43.74 26.64 -18.64
C ASP A 415 -44.03 27.57 -17.43
N GLU A 416 -44.49 28.79 -17.75
CA GLU A 416 -45.41 29.74 -17.06
C GLU A 416 -45.21 30.19 -15.58
N ALA A 417 -45.48 31.44 -15.14
CA ALA A 417 -45.73 32.76 -15.73
C ALA A 417 -45.92 33.79 -14.57
N ILE A 418 -45.64 35.10 -14.84
CA ILE A 418 -46.31 36.33 -14.30
C ILE A 418 -45.98 36.75 -12.82
N LEU A 419 -45.60 38.00 -12.44
CA LEU A 419 -45.47 39.36 -13.04
C LEU A 419 -44.64 40.31 -12.11
N THR A 420 -43.82 41.19 -12.73
CA THR A 420 -43.42 42.61 -12.38
C THR A 420 -42.82 42.96 -11.00
N SER A 421 -41.82 43.84 -10.80
CA SER A 421 -41.12 44.88 -11.59
C SER A 421 -39.87 45.35 -10.83
N GLY A 422 -38.77 45.76 -11.50
CA GLY A 422 -37.73 46.59 -10.87
C GLY A 422 -36.29 46.40 -11.38
N ASN A 423 -35.75 47.44 -12.00
CA ASN A 423 -34.51 47.55 -12.79
C ASN A 423 -33.14 47.16 -12.17
N PHE A 424 -32.29 46.60 -13.05
CA PHE A 424 -30.83 46.65 -13.21
C PHE A 424 -29.85 46.13 -12.12
N GLY A 425 -29.07 45.11 -12.50
CA GLY A 425 -27.70 44.90 -12.00
C GLY A 425 -27.27 43.43 -11.82
N ILE A 426 -26.66 42.84 -12.86
CA ILE A 426 -25.71 41.70 -12.84
C ILE A 426 -25.98 40.62 -11.76
N GLY A 427 -26.69 39.54 -12.13
CA GLY A 427 -26.94 38.39 -11.26
C GLY A 427 -26.61 37.05 -11.93
N TRP A 428 -25.57 36.37 -11.46
CA TRP A 428 -25.34 34.95 -11.74
C TRP A 428 -26.35 34.12 -10.97
N ASN A 429 -27.27 33.43 -11.67
CA ASN A 429 -28.21 32.50 -11.04
C ASN A 429 -27.47 31.22 -10.62
N ILE A 430 -27.14 31.11 -9.34
CA ILE A 430 -26.64 29.88 -8.71
C ILE A 430 -27.85 29.12 -8.16
N CYS A 431 -28.15 27.96 -8.75
CA CYS A 431 -29.19 27.07 -8.23
C CYS A 431 -28.63 26.30 -7.02
N PHE A 432 -28.94 26.76 -5.80
CA PHE A 432 -28.63 26.05 -4.57
C PHE A 432 -29.77 25.08 -4.23
N ARG A 433 -29.53 23.78 -4.33
CA ARG A 433 -30.44 22.79 -3.74
C ARG A 433 -30.11 22.65 -2.25
N GLU A 434 -30.85 23.37 -1.41
CA GLU A 434 -30.78 23.24 0.04
C GLU A 434 -31.20 21.82 0.46
N THR A 435 -30.37 21.16 1.26
CA THR A 435 -30.84 20.07 2.12
C THR A 435 -30.13 20.10 3.47
N LEU A 436 -30.83 20.74 4.41
CA LEU A 436 -30.93 20.45 5.85
C LEU A 436 -29.77 20.81 6.82
N ARG A 437 -30.21 21.47 7.90
CA ARG A 437 -29.51 22.05 9.05
C ARG A 437 -28.83 20.98 9.94
N GLY A 438 -27.58 21.20 10.37
CA GLY A 438 -26.83 20.37 11.36
C GLY A 438 -25.36 20.81 11.54
N PRO A 439 -24.66 20.42 12.65
CA PRO A 439 -23.46 21.12 13.14
C PRO A 439 -22.24 20.96 12.22
N LYS A 440 -21.33 21.95 12.26
CA LYS A 440 -20.09 22.05 11.46
C LYS A 440 -19.34 20.71 11.42
N LYS A 441 -19.33 20.06 10.24
CA LYS A 441 -18.72 18.75 10.00
C LYS A 441 -17.26 18.94 9.58
N VAL A 442 -16.32 18.45 10.40
CA VAL A 442 -14.90 18.48 10.08
C VAL A 442 -14.57 17.29 9.18
N LEU A 443 -14.18 17.54 7.92
CA LEU A 443 -13.90 16.47 6.95
C LEU A 443 -12.44 16.01 7.03
N ILE A 444 -12.24 14.70 7.15
CA ILE A 444 -10.94 14.03 6.96
C ILE A 444 -10.85 13.57 5.51
N ILE A 445 -9.80 13.97 4.80
CA ILE A 445 -9.52 13.46 3.46
C ILE A 445 -8.45 12.39 3.57
N VAL A 446 -8.83 11.15 3.26
CA VAL A 446 -7.92 10.01 3.17
C VAL A 446 -7.59 9.80 1.70
N ILE A 447 -6.33 10.05 1.35
CA ILE A 447 -5.83 9.91 -0.01
C ILE A 447 -5.23 8.52 -0.19
N ILE A 448 -5.80 7.74 -1.10
CA ILE A 448 -5.23 6.47 -1.58
C ILE A 448 -4.91 6.63 -3.06
N VAL A 449 -3.62 6.77 -3.36
CA VAL A 449 -3.17 6.92 -4.76
C VAL A 449 -2.26 5.76 -5.10
N ASN A 450 -2.69 4.91 -6.03
CA ASN A 450 -1.80 4.00 -6.73
C ASN A 450 -1.46 4.55 -8.13
N SER A 451 -0.16 4.64 -8.45
CA SER A 451 0.53 4.48 -9.75
C SER A 451 0.72 5.58 -10.87
N ARG A 452 1.54 6.64 -10.76
CA ARG A 452 2.35 7.22 -11.88
C ARG A 452 3.89 7.12 -11.70
N GLN A 453 4.53 6.41 -12.63
CA GLN A 453 5.96 6.13 -12.94
C GLN A 453 7.09 6.52 -11.95
N GLY A 454 7.98 5.55 -11.68
CA GLY A 454 9.46 5.65 -11.56
C GLY A 454 10.10 4.95 -10.33
N TYR A 455 11.41 5.17 -10.08
CA TYR A 455 12.46 4.40 -9.31
C TYR A 455 12.46 4.14 -7.77
N GLY A 456 12.63 2.87 -7.34
CA GLY A 456 12.76 2.34 -5.96
C GLY A 456 12.66 0.78 -5.86
N ALA A 457 13.07 0.15 -4.75
CA ALA A 457 13.03 -1.31 -4.63
C ALA A 457 12.06 -1.77 -3.52
N SER A 458 11.13 -2.67 -3.84
CA SER A 458 10.18 -3.24 -2.89
C SER A 458 9.74 -4.67 -3.25
N ASN A 459 9.30 -5.40 -2.23
CA ASN A 459 9.21 -6.86 -2.18
C ASN A 459 7.75 -7.34 -2.04
N ILE A 460 7.42 -8.58 -2.47
CA ILE A 460 6.05 -9.14 -2.32
C ILE A 460 5.54 -9.20 -0.89
N ILE A 461 6.37 -9.55 0.09
CA ILE A 461 5.96 -9.52 1.51
C ILE A 461 5.51 -8.10 1.90
N THR A 462 6.04 -7.07 1.25
CA THR A 462 5.56 -5.70 1.41
C THR A 462 4.19 -5.51 0.74
N LYS A 463 3.93 -6.09 -0.44
CA LYS A 463 2.61 -6.12 -1.12
C LYS A 463 1.54 -6.86 -0.30
N GLU A 464 1.92 -7.98 0.33
CA GLU A 464 1.10 -8.78 1.26
C GLU A 464 0.43 -7.90 2.31
N VAL A 465 1.18 -6.89 2.70
CA VAL A 465 0.91 -6.01 3.80
C VAL A 465 0.35 -4.66 3.34
N ILE A 466 0.43 -4.33 2.04
CA ILE A 466 -0.04 -3.05 1.48
C ILE A 466 -1.54 -2.94 1.40
N SER A 467 -2.21 -3.98 0.91
CA SER A 467 -3.66 -3.86 0.66
C SER A 467 -4.51 -3.95 1.92
N MET A 468 -3.89 -4.30 3.05
CA MET A 468 -4.47 -4.23 4.38
C MET A 468 -4.35 -2.84 5.04
N ARG A 469 -3.48 -1.95 4.53
CA ARG A 469 -3.12 -0.65 5.17
C ARG A 469 -4.29 0.30 5.29
N ILE A 470 -5.13 0.31 4.25
CA ILE A 470 -6.28 1.21 4.13
C ILE A 470 -7.40 0.77 5.07
N LEU A 471 -7.73 -0.52 5.05
CA LEU A 471 -8.84 -1.08 5.82
C LEU A 471 -8.57 -1.06 7.35
N ALA A 472 -7.31 -1.08 7.76
CA ALA A 472 -6.91 -0.87 9.16
C ALA A 472 -7.07 0.60 9.62
N PHE A 473 -7.04 1.58 8.71
CA PHE A 473 -7.14 3.01 9.02
C PHE A 473 -8.58 3.50 9.24
N VAL A 474 -9.55 2.92 8.51
CA VAL A 474 -10.94 3.42 8.50
C VAL A 474 -11.68 3.14 9.82
N LEU A 475 -11.33 2.05 10.52
CA LEU A 475 -11.99 1.67 11.77
C LEU A 475 -11.72 2.60 12.96
N PRO A 476 -10.47 3.01 13.26
CA PRO A 476 -10.23 3.82 14.44
C PRO A 476 -10.72 5.27 14.27
N VAL A 477 -10.78 5.83 13.05
CA VAL A 477 -11.28 7.20 12.80
C VAL A 477 -12.80 7.31 12.98
N GLY A 478 -13.56 6.27 12.62
CA GLY A 478 -15.02 6.25 12.80
C GLY A 478 -15.47 6.13 14.27
N ALA A 479 -14.60 5.65 15.16
CA ALA A 479 -14.95 5.27 16.53
C ALA A 479 -14.60 6.33 17.61
N LEU A 480 -14.04 7.49 17.25
CA LEU A 480 -13.33 8.38 18.18
C LEU A 480 -14.11 9.64 18.63
N ILE A 481 -15.41 9.49 18.95
CA ILE A 481 -16.13 10.42 19.84
C ILE A 481 -16.86 9.62 20.92
N GLU A 482 -16.09 9.06 21.86
CA GLU A 482 -16.67 8.28 22.97
C GLU A 482 -15.98 8.51 24.32
N ARG A 483 -15.26 9.63 24.50
CA ARG A 483 -14.73 10.00 25.82
C ARG A 483 -14.95 11.48 26.11
N LYS A 484 -16.18 11.81 26.51
CA LYS A 484 -16.53 12.87 27.46
C LYS A 484 -18.07 12.84 27.63
N SER A 485 -18.53 11.93 28.48
CA SER A 485 -19.80 12.03 29.19
C SER A 485 -19.53 11.61 30.63
#